data_AF-B4GTZ4-F1
#
_entry.id   AF-B4GTZ4-F1
#
_cell.length_a   1.000
_cell.length_b   1.000
_cell.length_c   1.000
_cell.angle_alpha   90.00
_cell.angle_beta   90.00
_cell.angle_gamma   90.00
#
_symmetry.space_group_name_H-M   'P 1'
#
loop_
_entity.id
_entity.type
_entity.pdbx_description
1 polymer ?
#
loop_
_entity_poly.entity_id
_entity_poly.type
_entity_poly.pdbx_seq_one_letter_code
_entity_poly.pdbx_strand_id
1 'polypeptide(L)'
;MDLNTIRRRVNNDFYCSIHEALADFQLIIENCYKFNRQGDLEYHRGEFRKKFLKGKVKIMPTGPEVPSKNKPQTELSRLGTAR
;
A
#
# COMPACT_ATOMS: atom_id res chain seq x y z
N MET A 1 -4.35 -8.40 -0.11
CA MET A 1 -3.27 -7.61 0.52
C MET A 1 -3.51 -7.55 2.02
N ASP A 2 -2.46 -7.60 2.83
CA ASP A 2 -2.54 -7.57 4.30
C ASP A 2 -1.29 -6.90 4.89
N LEU A 3 -1.38 -6.44 6.14
CA LEU A 3 -0.30 -5.66 6.78
C LEU A 3 0.99 -6.46 7.01
N ASN A 4 0.90 -7.79 7.22
CA ASN A 4 2.10 -8.62 7.37
C ASN A 4 2.84 -8.76 6.03
N THR A 5 2.11 -8.89 4.93
CA THR A 5 2.68 -8.89 3.58
C THR A 5 3.33 -7.54 3.25
N ILE A 6 2.66 -6.40 3.52
CA ILE A 6 3.26 -5.08 3.30
C ILE A 6 4.53 -4.91 4.14
N ARG A 7 4.48 -5.25 5.44
CA ARG A 7 5.66 -5.19 6.32
C ARG A 7 6.83 -6.01 5.77
N ARG A 8 6.57 -7.24 5.33
CA ARG A 8 7.60 -8.10 4.70
C ARG A 8 8.15 -7.47 3.41
N ARG A 9 7.30 -6.88 2.58
CA ARG A 9 7.73 -6.19 1.35
C ARG A 9 8.59 -4.97 1.65
N VAL A 10 8.22 -4.15 2.63
CA VAL A 10 9.05 -3.01 3.08
C VAL A 10 10.41 -3.49 3.60
N ASN A 11 10.42 -4.48 4.50
CA ASN A 11 11.65 -4.96 5.12
C ASN A 11 12.62 -5.63 4.14
N ASN A 12 12.13 -6.15 3.02
CA ASN A 12 12.94 -6.80 2.01
C ASN A 12 13.26 -5.88 0.82
N ASP A 13 13.04 -4.55 0.95
CA ASP A 13 13.26 -3.59 -0.13
C ASP A 13 12.56 -4.03 -1.41
N PHE A 14 11.26 -4.34 -1.37
CA PHE A 14 10.51 -4.88 -2.52
C PHE A 14 9.94 -3.79 -3.42
N TYR A 15 9.55 -2.64 -2.87
CA TYR A 15 8.82 -1.61 -3.60
C TYR A 15 9.78 -0.70 -4.37
N CYS A 16 9.53 -0.49 -5.66
CA CYS A 16 10.36 0.41 -6.48
C CYS A 16 10.02 1.89 -6.26
N SER A 17 8.85 2.17 -5.67
CA SER A 17 8.36 3.52 -5.38
C SER A 17 7.49 3.49 -4.12
N ILE A 18 7.41 4.61 -3.40
CA ILE A 18 6.46 4.72 -2.26
C ILE A 18 5.02 4.54 -2.73
N HIS A 19 4.73 4.88 -3.99
CA HIS A 19 3.40 4.78 -4.58
C HIS A 19 2.90 3.34 -4.62
N GLU A 20 3.80 2.37 -4.82
CA GLU A 20 3.46 0.94 -4.80
C GLU A 20 3.05 0.48 -3.39
N ALA A 21 3.77 0.93 -2.36
CA ALA A 21 3.42 0.64 -0.98
C ALA A 21 2.08 1.31 -0.60
N LEU A 22 1.86 2.56 -1.03
CA LEU A 22 0.60 3.28 -0.80
C LEU A 22 -0.58 2.60 -1.49
N ALA A 23 -0.40 2.07 -2.71
CA ALA A 23 -1.42 1.31 -3.42
C ALA A 23 -1.82 0.03 -2.65
N ASP A 24 -0.84 -0.70 -2.09
CA ASP A 24 -1.12 -1.87 -1.26
C ASP A 24 -1.91 -1.51 0.02
N PHE A 25 -1.58 -0.37 0.67
CA PHE A 25 -2.36 0.13 1.80
C PHE A 25 -3.78 0.54 1.40
N GLN A 26 -3.93 1.23 0.27
CA GLN A 26 -5.23 1.62 -0.27
C GLN A 26 -6.10 0.39 -0.56
N LEU A 27 -5.52 -0.66 -1.15
CA LEU A 27 -6.21 -1.91 -1.42
C LEU A 27 -6.76 -2.58 -0.15
N ILE A 28 -6.05 -2.51 0.99
CA ILE A 28 -6.58 -3.00 2.27
C ILE A 28 -7.81 -2.19 2.70
N ILE A 29 -7.76 -0.86 2.55
CA ILE A 29 -8.84 0.05 2.93
C ILE A 29 -10.06 -0.12 2.01
N GLU A 30 -9.84 -0.20 0.69
CA GLU A 30 -10.91 -0.40 -0.30
C GLU A 30 -11.62 -1.73 -0.12
N ASN A 31 -10.86 -2.81 0.10
CA ASN A 31 -11.46 -4.10 0.42
C ASN A 31 -12.24 -4.06 1.74
N CYS A 32 -11.78 -3.28 2.73
CA CYS A 32 -12.53 -3.08 3.96
C CYS A 32 -13.91 -2.46 3.67
N TYR A 33 -14.00 -1.43 2.82
CA TYR A 33 -15.29 -0.84 2.45
C TYR A 33 -16.12 -1.73 1.53
N LYS A 34 -15.48 -2.53 0.68
CA LYS A 34 -16.18 -3.43 -0.24
C LYS A 34 -16.86 -4.60 0.48
N PHE A 35 -16.22 -5.16 1.50
CA PHE A 35 -16.70 -6.38 2.16
C PHE A 35 -17.44 -6.15 3.47
N ASN A 36 -17.32 -4.96 4.08
CA ASN A 36 -17.98 -4.64 5.34
C ASN A 36 -19.07 -3.59 5.13
N ARG A 37 -20.19 -3.73 5.84
CA ARG A 37 -21.30 -2.78 5.73
C ARG A 37 -20.94 -1.46 6.41
N GLN A 38 -21.44 -0.37 5.86
CA GLN A 38 -21.30 0.93 6.48
C GLN A 38 -21.96 0.94 7.86
N GLY A 39 -21.23 1.44 8.87
CA GLY A 39 -21.67 1.46 10.27
C GLY A 39 -21.17 0.29 11.12
N ASP A 40 -20.68 -0.80 10.51
CA ASP A 40 -20.08 -1.89 11.26
C ASP A 40 -18.71 -1.48 11.83
N LEU A 41 -18.30 -2.15 12.92
CA LEU A 41 -17.01 -1.91 13.57
C LEU A 41 -15.82 -2.00 12.59
N GLU A 42 -15.86 -2.95 11.66
CA GLU A 42 -14.82 -3.11 10.64
C GLU A 42 -14.77 -1.94 9.67
N TYR A 43 -15.92 -1.40 9.25
CA TYR A 43 -15.97 -0.21 8.41
C TYR A 43 -15.36 1.01 9.11
N HIS A 44 -15.69 1.21 10.39
CA HIS A 44 -15.11 2.28 11.20
C HIS A 44 -13.60 2.12 11.40
N ARG A 45 -13.10 0.89 11.51
CA ARG A 45 -11.64 0.61 11.52
C ARG A 45 -11.01 0.99 10.17
N GLY A 46 -11.69 0.77 9.05
CA GLY A 46 -11.28 1.24 7.72
C GLY A 46 -11.10 2.76 7.67
N GLU A 47 -12.09 3.52 8.18
CA GLU A 47 -12.04 4.99 8.27
C GLU A 47 -10.86 5.48 9.12
N PHE A 48 -10.61 4.84 10.27
CA PHE A 48 -9.47 5.18 11.11
C PHE A 48 -8.14 4.97 10.37
N ARG A 49 -7.98 3.82 9.69
CA ARG A 49 -6.78 3.51 8.90
C ARG A 49 -6.56 4.52 7.78
N LYS A 50 -7.62 4.92 7.08
CA LYS A 50 -7.57 5.95 6.03
C LYS A 50 -7.07 7.29 6.57
N LYS A 51 -7.62 7.75 7.70
CA LYS A 51 -7.17 8.99 8.37
C LYS A 51 -5.71 8.90 8.81
N PHE A 52 -5.32 7.78 9.42
CA PHE A 52 -3.95 7.55 9.86
C PHE A 52 -2.95 7.59 8.70
N LEU A 53 -3.24 6.87 7.61
CA LEU A 53 -2.39 6.84 6.42
C LEU A 53 -2.23 8.25 5.82
N LYS A 54 -3.32 9.00 5.68
CA LYS A 54 -3.29 10.39 5.20
C LYS A 54 -2.40 11.28 6.07
N GLY A 55 -2.44 11.11 7.39
CA GLY A 55 -1.56 11.82 8.31
C GLY A 55 -0.08 11.48 8.12
N LYS A 56 0.23 10.19 7.90
CA LYS A 56 1.60 9.73 7.66
C LYS A 56 2.17 10.19 6.32
N VAL A 57 1.37 10.16 5.25
CA VAL A 57 1.80 10.64 3.92
C VAL A 57 2.24 12.11 3.96
N LYS A 58 1.59 12.96 4.76
CA LYS A 58 1.96 14.37 4.90
C LYS A 58 3.35 14.61 5.50
N ILE A 59 3.87 13.66 6.27
CA ILE A 59 5.18 13.75 6.94
C ILE A 59 6.23 12.84 6.29
N MET A 60 5.92 12.23 5.15
CA MET A 60 6.89 11.42 4.42
C MET A 60 8.03 12.31 3.92
N PRO A 61 9.29 11.82 3.93
CA PRO A 61 10.41 12.54 3.35
C PRO A 61 10.14 12.84 1.88
N THR A 62 10.46 14.06 1.47
CA THR A 62 10.49 14.46 0.07
C THR A 62 11.88 14.25 -0.51
N GLY A 63 11.99 13.79 -1.74
CA GLY A 63 13.27 13.61 -2.43
C GLY A 63 13.18 12.61 -3.58
N PRO A 64 14.29 12.39 -4.30
CA PRO A 64 14.35 11.34 -5.30
C PRO A 64 14.15 9.97 -4.63
N GLU A 65 13.27 9.16 -5.21
CA GLU A 65 13.10 7.77 -4.77
C GLU A 65 14.32 6.94 -5.16
N VAL A 66 14.68 5.98 -4.31
CA VAL A 66 15.68 4.97 -4.61
C VAL A 66 14.94 3.70 -5.02
N PRO A 67 15.03 3.26 -6.29
CA PRO A 67 14.36 2.05 -6.72
C PRO A 67 14.92 0.81 -6.03
N SER A 68 14.00 -0.05 -5.57
CA SER A 68 14.32 -1.38 -5.05
C SER A 68 15.21 -2.20 -5.99
N LYS A 69 16.16 -2.94 -5.39
CA LYS A 69 17.00 -3.92 -6.12
C LYS A 69 16.48 -5.35 -6.01
N ASN A 70 15.53 -5.60 -5.11
CA ASN A 70 15.08 -6.95 -4.73
C ASN A 70 13.71 -7.34 -5.32
N LYS A 71 13.12 -6.50 -6.17
CA LYS A 71 11.84 -6.81 -6.81
C LYS A 71 12.01 -7.96 -7.82
N PRO A 72 11.25 -9.08 -7.69
CA PRO A 72 11.35 -10.20 -8.62
C PRO A 72 10.95 -9.79 -10.05
N GLN A 73 11.71 -10.29 -11.04
CA GLN A 73 11.49 -10.04 -12.48
C GLN A 73 10.05 -10.35 -12.93
N THR A 74 9.40 -11.33 -12.29
CA THR A 74 8.03 -11.78 -12.56
C THR A 74 6.95 -10.75 -12.19
N GLU A 75 7.24 -9.81 -11.29
CA GLU A 75 6.33 -8.72 -10.91
C GLU A 75 6.67 -7.40 -11.63
N LEU A 76 7.90 -7.26 -12.15
CA LEU A 76 8.30 -6.15 -13.03
C LEU A 76 7.57 -6.21 -14.38
N SER A 77 7.35 -7.41 -14.93
CA SER A 77 6.65 -7.60 -16.21
C SER A 77 5.15 -7.26 -16.16
N ARG A 78 4.52 -7.25 -14.98
CA ARG A 78 3.11 -6.84 -14.82
C ARG A 78 2.90 -5.33 -14.90
N LEU A 79 3.95 -4.54 -14.65
CA LEU A 79 3.92 -3.08 -14.82
C LEU A 79 4.12 -2.65 -16.29
N GLY A 80 4.58 -3.56 -17.15
CA GLY A 80 4.87 -3.30 -18.57
C GLY A 80 3.73 -3.56 -19.56
N THR A 81 2.57 -4.02 -19.12
CA THR A 81 1.43 -4.37 -20.01
C THR A 81 0.28 -3.36 -20.01
N ALA A 82 0.46 -2.17 -19.45
CA ALA A 82 -0.42 -1.04 -19.77
C ALA A 82 0.06 -0.40 -21.09
N ARG A 83 -0.33 -1.00 -22.22
CA ARG A 83 -0.41 -0.32 -23.52
C ARG A 83 -1.87 -0.15 -23.88
#